data_AF-J0K2Z7-F1
#
_entry.id   AF-J0K2Z7-F1
#
_cell.length_a   1.000
_cell.length_b   1.000
_cell.length_c   1.000
_cell.angle_alpha   90.00
_cell.angle_beta   90.00
_cell.angle_gamma   90.00
#
_symmetry.space_group_name_H-M   'P 1'
#
loop_
_entity.id
_entity.type
_entity.pdbx_description
1 polymer ?
#
loop_
_entity_poly.entity_id
_entity_poly.type
_entity_poly.pdbx_seq_one_letter_code
_entity_poly.pdbx_strand_id
1 'polypeptide(L)'
;MPTILVSALEASSNIHLEELRRNLPKDYRFIGVFEGKNALYSPREFSVMGFRDVIGRLGFLLKAHKEMVQLAKQADMVLLMDSSSFNIPLAKKIKKQDPHKKIMYYILPQVWAWKKWRAKSLEKYCDFLGAILPFEVSYYQKKAQYVGHPLLDEIKYYKKDIKGETLVFMPGSRKSEIAKMFPLFVKAAQILEQNEGFKRRVLVVPSFFKGLDLKALYGEDIQLFEISYDAHKSLFEAEFAFICSGTATLEAALIGTPFVLAYRAKTMDFLIARMLVNLHYIGLANIFYNALNDETPGLGESQLHPELIQHFLSVEGLLKAYKEMDRECYFKESLRLREYLKHGSTRKIANEMAFLLNLT
;
A
#
# COMPACT_ATOMS: atom_id res chain seq x y z
N MET A 1 -28.23 5.20 13.96
CA MET A 1 -26.82 4.78 14.04
C MET A 1 -26.55 3.85 12.86
N PRO A 2 -26.01 4.35 11.74
CA PRO A 2 -25.75 3.53 10.55
C PRO A 2 -24.76 2.39 10.87
N THR A 3 -25.07 1.18 10.42
CA THR A 3 -24.23 0.00 10.52
C THR A 3 -23.58 -0.29 9.18
N ILE A 4 -22.25 -0.27 9.15
CA ILE A 4 -21.43 -0.46 7.95
C ILE A 4 -20.77 -1.83 8.01
N LEU A 5 -21.02 -2.68 7.02
CA LEU A 5 -20.24 -3.89 6.82
C LEU A 5 -18.93 -3.52 6.11
N VAL A 6 -17.80 -3.72 6.77
CA VAL A 6 -16.47 -3.44 6.20
C VAL A 6 -15.75 -4.72 5.83
N SER A 7 -15.06 -4.70 4.69
CA SER A 7 -14.18 -5.77 4.25
C SER A 7 -12.81 -5.21 3.85
N ALA A 8 -11.94 -5.04 4.85
CA ALA A 8 -10.56 -4.58 4.71
C ALA A 8 -9.61 -5.69 5.18
N LEU A 9 -9.11 -6.50 4.23
CA LEU A 9 -8.34 -7.73 4.53
C LEU A 9 -6.84 -7.48 4.65
N GLU A 10 -6.36 -6.29 4.29
CA GLU A 10 -4.93 -5.97 4.22
C GLU A 10 -4.54 -4.96 5.28
N ALA A 11 -3.27 -5.00 5.72
CA ALA A 11 -2.78 -4.08 6.73
C ALA A 11 -2.89 -2.61 6.26
N SER A 12 -2.54 -2.33 5.00
CA SER A 12 -2.65 -1.00 4.38
C SER A 12 -4.10 -0.49 4.36
N SER A 13 -5.05 -1.31 3.90
CA SER A 13 -6.46 -0.91 3.86
C SER A 13 -7.04 -0.63 5.26
N ASN A 14 -6.50 -1.26 6.31
CA ASN A 14 -6.91 -0.97 7.68
C ASN A 14 -6.36 0.36 8.22
N ILE A 15 -5.15 0.76 7.84
CA ILE A 15 -4.61 2.09 8.15
C ILE A 15 -5.51 3.16 7.50
N HIS A 16 -5.84 2.99 6.22
CA HIS A 16 -6.73 3.89 5.49
C HIS A 16 -8.16 3.94 6.10
N LEU A 17 -8.67 2.78 6.55
CA LEU A 17 -9.96 2.70 7.25
C LEU A 17 -9.92 3.44 8.59
N GLU A 18 -8.83 3.34 9.33
CA GLU A 18 -8.69 4.03 10.62
C GLU A 18 -8.75 5.55 10.43
N GLU A 19 -8.03 6.10 9.45
CA GLU A 19 -8.08 7.54 9.15
C GLU A 19 -9.48 7.98 8.70
N LEU A 20 -10.17 7.16 7.89
CA LEU A 20 -11.58 7.41 7.53
C LEU A 20 -12.49 7.43 8.76
N ARG A 21 -12.36 6.45 9.67
CA ARG A 21 -13.18 6.34 10.89
C ARG A 21 -12.97 7.52 11.84
N ARG A 22 -11.77 8.07 11.92
CA ARG A 22 -11.48 9.27 12.74
C ARG A 22 -12.20 10.52 12.25
N ASN A 23 -12.55 10.56 10.96
CA ASN A 23 -13.21 11.68 10.30
C ASN A 23 -14.72 11.48 10.07
N LEU A 24 -15.26 10.32 10.46
CA LEU A 24 -16.69 10.05 10.44
C LEU A 24 -17.34 10.41 11.79
N PRO A 25 -18.64 10.77 11.81
CA PRO A 25 -19.40 10.90 13.05
C PRO A 25 -19.29 9.65 13.95
N LYS A 26 -19.29 9.86 15.28
CA LYS A 26 -19.06 8.78 16.27
C LYS A 26 -20.18 7.74 16.35
N ASP A 27 -21.32 8.01 15.72
CA ASP A 27 -22.49 7.13 15.64
C ASP A 27 -22.44 6.20 14.40
N TYR A 28 -21.28 5.94 13.81
CA TYR A 28 -21.13 4.87 12.83
C TYR A 28 -20.72 3.58 13.54
N ARG A 29 -21.49 2.50 13.31
CA ARG A 29 -21.13 1.15 13.77
C ARG A 29 -20.47 0.38 12.64
N PHE A 30 -19.32 -0.22 12.91
CA PHE A 30 -18.60 -1.06 11.95
C PHE A 30 -18.64 -2.52 12.37
N ILE A 31 -18.92 -3.41 11.42
CA ILE A 31 -18.90 -4.88 11.57
C ILE A 31 -18.18 -5.51 10.36
N GLY A 32 -17.72 -6.75 10.47
CA GLY A 32 -17.08 -7.48 9.35
C GLY A 32 -15.58 -7.69 9.56
N VAL A 33 -14.78 -7.49 8.52
CA VAL A 33 -13.32 -7.74 8.53
C VAL A 33 -12.57 -6.42 8.60
N PHE A 34 -11.95 -6.13 9.75
CA PHE A 34 -11.08 -4.98 10.01
C PHE A 34 -10.34 -5.12 11.35
N GLU A 35 -9.34 -4.28 11.64
CA GLU A 35 -8.70 -4.21 12.96
C GLU A 35 -9.54 -3.37 13.93
N GLY A 36 -9.97 -3.97 15.05
CA GLY A 36 -10.60 -3.24 16.16
C GLY A 36 -11.79 -3.94 16.79
N LYS A 37 -12.46 -3.23 17.71
CA LYS A 37 -13.64 -3.74 18.42
C LYS A 37 -14.79 -4.02 17.45
N ASN A 38 -15.52 -5.11 17.68
CA ASN A 38 -16.66 -5.58 16.88
C ASN A 38 -16.32 -6.11 15.47
N ALA A 39 -15.04 -6.29 15.16
CA ALA A 39 -14.64 -7.06 13.99
C ALA A 39 -15.03 -8.53 14.17
N LEU A 40 -15.60 -9.13 13.13
CA LEU A 40 -15.80 -10.58 13.05
C LEU A 40 -14.45 -11.29 12.89
N TYR A 41 -13.55 -10.70 12.08
CA TYR A 41 -12.21 -11.21 11.83
C TYR A 41 -11.19 -10.07 11.76
N SER A 42 -9.97 -10.33 12.23
CA SER A 42 -8.81 -9.47 12.02
C SER A 42 -8.18 -9.75 10.64
N PRO A 43 -7.61 -8.73 9.95
CA PRO A 43 -6.84 -8.90 8.71
C PRO A 43 -5.70 -9.92 8.85
N ARG A 44 -5.15 -10.09 10.04
CA ARG A 44 -4.09 -11.08 10.34
C ARG A 44 -4.54 -12.51 10.02
N GLU A 45 -5.83 -12.80 10.17
CA GLU A 45 -6.42 -14.10 9.85
C GLU A 45 -6.52 -14.35 8.34
N PHE A 46 -6.39 -13.30 7.52
CA PHE A 46 -6.35 -13.40 6.05
C PHE A 46 -4.92 -13.37 5.50
N SER A 47 -3.94 -12.94 6.29
CA SER A 47 -2.53 -12.94 5.88
C SER A 47 -1.99 -14.38 5.77
N VAL A 48 -1.62 -14.79 4.55
CA VAL A 48 -1.09 -16.14 4.26
C VAL A 48 0.44 -16.07 4.10
N MET A 49 1.16 -16.93 4.81
CA MET A 49 2.59 -17.17 4.63
C MET A 49 2.81 -18.36 3.66
N GLY A 50 2.64 -18.14 2.35
CA GLY A 50 3.11 -19.08 1.31
C GLY A 50 2.08 -20.05 0.74
N PHE A 51 2.40 -20.64 -0.41
CA PHE A 51 1.50 -21.43 -1.27
C PHE A 51 0.91 -22.70 -0.62
N ARG A 52 1.62 -23.37 0.30
CA ARG A 52 1.13 -24.60 0.96
C ARG A 52 -0.02 -24.32 1.95
N ASP A 53 -0.04 -23.13 2.55
CA ASP A 53 -1.11 -22.71 3.46
C ASP A 53 -2.38 -22.24 2.73
N VAL A 54 -2.27 -21.90 1.44
CA VAL A 54 -3.40 -21.37 0.63
C VAL A 54 -4.50 -22.42 0.45
N ILE A 55 -4.15 -23.68 0.17
CA ILE A 55 -5.13 -24.75 -0.06
C ILE A 55 -5.88 -25.09 1.24
N GLY A 56 -5.16 -25.16 2.37
CA GLY A 56 -5.76 -25.41 3.68
C GLY A 56 -6.70 -24.28 4.14
N ARG A 57 -6.47 -23.04 3.70
CA ARG A 57 -7.31 -21.89 4.06
C ARG A 57 -8.46 -21.60 3.11
N LEU A 58 -8.62 -22.33 2.01
CA LEU A 58 -9.78 -22.14 1.13
C LEU A 58 -11.10 -22.35 1.90
N GLY A 59 -11.16 -23.35 2.79
CA GLY A 59 -12.32 -23.59 3.65
C GLY A 59 -12.63 -22.40 4.56
N PHE A 60 -11.60 -21.81 5.19
CA PHE A 60 -11.73 -20.60 5.99
C PHE A 60 -12.25 -19.42 5.16
N LEU A 61 -11.66 -19.15 3.99
CA LEU A 61 -12.10 -18.06 3.11
C LEU A 61 -13.55 -18.23 2.68
N LEU A 62 -13.97 -19.46 2.35
CA LEU A 62 -15.36 -19.76 2.00
C LEU A 62 -16.31 -19.59 3.18
N LYS A 63 -15.90 -19.96 4.40
CA LYS A 63 -16.66 -19.75 5.63
C LYS A 63 -16.83 -18.25 5.92
N ALA A 64 -15.72 -17.50 5.97
CA ALA A 64 -15.73 -16.06 6.18
C ALA A 64 -16.60 -15.34 5.13
N HIS A 65 -16.54 -15.78 3.87
CA HIS A 65 -17.40 -15.25 2.81
C HIS A 65 -18.89 -15.44 3.10
N LYS A 66 -19.30 -16.63 3.57
CA LYS A 66 -20.69 -16.92 3.93
C LYS A 66 -21.15 -16.07 5.12
N GLU A 67 -20.32 -15.93 6.15
CA GLU A 67 -20.64 -15.12 7.33
C GLU A 67 -20.73 -13.63 7.00
N MET A 68 -19.84 -13.11 6.15
CA MET A 68 -19.91 -11.73 5.65
C MET A 68 -21.20 -11.45 4.87
N VAL A 69 -21.65 -12.41 4.03
CA VAL A 69 -22.93 -12.29 3.33
C VAL A 69 -24.10 -12.28 4.31
N GLN A 70 -24.05 -13.08 5.38
CA GLN A 70 -25.10 -13.09 6.40
C GLN A 70 -25.11 -11.79 7.22
N LEU A 71 -23.94 -11.27 7.59
CA LEU A 71 -23.80 -9.98 8.28
C LEU A 71 -24.30 -8.80 7.43
N ALA A 72 -24.16 -8.87 6.10
CA ALA A 72 -24.64 -7.83 5.20
C ALA A 72 -26.15 -7.55 5.33
N LYS A 73 -26.93 -8.51 5.84
CA LYS A 73 -28.37 -8.33 6.11
C LYS A 73 -28.64 -7.35 7.25
N GLN A 74 -27.71 -7.21 8.19
CA GLN A 74 -27.82 -6.33 9.35
C GLN A 74 -27.18 -4.95 9.12
N ALA A 75 -26.48 -4.77 7.99
CA ALA A 75 -25.80 -3.52 7.65
C ALA A 75 -26.65 -2.64 6.75
N ASP A 76 -26.58 -1.33 6.93
CA ASP A 76 -27.23 -0.34 6.07
C ASP A 76 -26.49 -0.17 4.74
N MET A 77 -25.16 -0.31 4.75
CA MET A 77 -24.33 -0.36 3.55
C MET A 77 -23.10 -1.25 3.73
N VAL A 78 -22.42 -1.53 2.61
CA VAL A 78 -21.18 -2.31 2.55
C VAL A 78 -20.04 -1.43 2.04
N LEU A 79 -18.92 -1.43 2.73
CA LEU A 79 -17.66 -0.80 2.33
C LEU A 79 -16.61 -1.89 2.06
N LEU A 80 -16.24 -2.04 0.80
CA LEU A 80 -15.21 -2.97 0.35
C LEU A 80 -13.91 -2.21 0.10
N MET A 81 -12.79 -2.69 0.65
CA MET A 81 -11.50 -2.03 0.52
C MET A 81 -10.44 -3.00 -0.01
N ASP A 82 -9.85 -2.66 -1.17
CA ASP A 82 -8.80 -3.47 -1.82
C ASP A 82 -9.21 -4.95 -2.00
N SER A 83 -8.27 -5.91 -2.03
CA SER A 83 -8.50 -7.36 -1.92
C SER A 83 -9.60 -7.90 -2.85
N SER A 84 -9.57 -7.46 -4.11
CA SER A 84 -10.60 -7.75 -5.13
C SER A 84 -10.89 -9.22 -5.40
N SER A 85 -9.94 -10.12 -5.10
CA SER A 85 -10.16 -11.57 -5.19
C SER A 85 -11.22 -12.07 -4.19
N PHE A 86 -11.35 -11.44 -3.02
CA PHE A 86 -12.36 -11.75 -2.02
C PHE A 86 -13.60 -10.84 -2.15
N ASN A 87 -13.36 -9.54 -2.35
CA ASN A 87 -14.41 -8.52 -2.31
C ASN A 87 -15.35 -8.54 -3.53
N ILE A 88 -14.89 -8.86 -4.74
CA ILE A 88 -15.78 -8.95 -5.92
C ILE A 88 -16.77 -10.11 -5.80
N PRO A 89 -16.35 -11.35 -5.46
CA PRO A 89 -17.30 -12.42 -5.17
C PRO A 89 -18.27 -12.09 -4.03
N LEU A 90 -17.82 -11.31 -3.03
CA LEU A 90 -18.66 -10.88 -1.91
C LEU A 90 -19.77 -9.94 -2.37
N ALA A 91 -19.42 -8.87 -3.09
CA ALA A 91 -20.38 -7.95 -3.70
C ALA A 91 -21.42 -8.68 -4.55
N LYS A 92 -20.97 -9.61 -5.39
CA LYS A 92 -21.87 -10.43 -6.24
C LYS A 92 -22.88 -11.24 -5.42
N LYS A 93 -22.43 -11.92 -4.35
CA LYS A 93 -23.35 -12.73 -3.52
C LYS A 93 -24.31 -11.86 -2.70
N ILE A 94 -23.83 -10.73 -2.19
CA ILE A 94 -24.67 -9.77 -1.46
C ILE A 94 -25.77 -9.23 -2.40
N LYS A 95 -25.41 -8.70 -3.58
CA LYS A 95 -26.38 -8.21 -4.56
C LYS A 95 -27.35 -9.28 -5.08
N LYS A 96 -26.96 -10.57 -5.05
CA LYS A 96 -27.87 -11.68 -5.38
C LYS A 96 -28.93 -11.89 -4.31
N GLN A 97 -28.61 -11.67 -3.03
CA GLN A 97 -29.56 -11.81 -1.92
C GLN A 97 -30.39 -10.54 -1.69
N ASP A 98 -29.78 -9.38 -1.90
CA ASP A 98 -30.39 -8.06 -1.76
C ASP A 98 -29.87 -7.14 -2.89
N PRO A 99 -30.60 -7.02 -4.01
CA PRO A 99 -30.23 -6.16 -5.12
C PRO A 99 -30.12 -4.67 -4.75
N HIS A 100 -30.81 -4.23 -3.70
CA HIS A 100 -30.87 -2.83 -3.27
C HIS A 100 -29.79 -2.46 -2.26
N LYS A 101 -29.11 -3.44 -1.65
CA LYS A 101 -28.00 -3.22 -0.72
C LYS A 101 -26.97 -2.27 -1.31
N LYS A 102 -26.69 -1.15 -0.65
CA LYS A 102 -25.68 -0.18 -1.10
C LYS A 102 -24.28 -0.73 -0.86
N ILE A 103 -23.47 -0.77 -1.92
CA ILE A 103 -22.09 -1.27 -1.89
C ILE A 103 -21.16 -0.19 -2.45
N MET A 104 -20.30 0.34 -1.60
CA MET A 104 -19.16 1.17 -1.97
C MET A 104 -17.92 0.30 -2.09
N TYR A 105 -17.16 0.47 -3.18
CA TYR A 105 -15.82 -0.09 -3.30
C TYR A 105 -14.81 1.05 -3.28
N TYR A 106 -13.94 1.06 -2.29
CA TYR A 106 -12.91 2.07 -2.10
C TYR A 106 -11.52 1.42 -2.26
N ILE A 107 -10.57 2.13 -2.89
CA ILE A 107 -9.26 1.57 -3.30
C ILE A 107 -9.49 0.48 -4.35
N LEU A 108 -9.70 0.94 -5.59
CA LEU A 108 -10.03 0.05 -6.71
C LEU A 108 -8.84 -0.86 -7.05
N PRO A 109 -9.11 -2.07 -7.58
CA PRO A 109 -8.04 -2.90 -8.09
C PRO A 109 -7.38 -2.25 -9.32
N GLN A 110 -6.07 -2.46 -9.44
CA GLN A 110 -5.23 -2.04 -10.55
C GLN A 110 -5.54 -2.83 -11.84
N VAL A 111 -6.74 -2.64 -12.38
CA VAL A 111 -7.25 -3.34 -13.57
C VAL A 111 -6.45 -3.02 -14.83
N TRP A 112 -5.72 -1.90 -14.82
CA TRP A 112 -4.81 -1.47 -15.87
C TRP A 112 -3.60 -2.41 -16.00
N ALA A 113 -3.09 -2.92 -14.88
CA ALA A 113 -1.98 -3.87 -14.86
C ALA A 113 -2.43 -5.33 -15.15
N TRP A 114 -3.59 -5.75 -14.64
CA TRP A 114 -4.03 -7.14 -14.71
C TRP A 114 -5.54 -7.32 -14.49
N LYS A 115 -6.13 -8.36 -15.08
CA LYS A 115 -7.55 -8.75 -14.90
C LYS A 115 -8.57 -7.65 -15.20
N LYS A 116 -8.46 -7.00 -16.37
CA LYS A 116 -9.37 -5.93 -16.86
C LYS A 116 -10.87 -6.25 -16.71
N TRP A 117 -11.27 -7.53 -16.77
CA TRP A 117 -12.67 -7.96 -16.57
C TRP A 117 -13.23 -7.66 -15.17
N ARG A 118 -12.38 -7.41 -14.17
CA ARG A 118 -12.80 -7.00 -12.81
C ARG A 118 -13.54 -5.65 -12.83
N ALA A 119 -13.17 -4.73 -13.72
CA ALA A 119 -13.85 -3.44 -13.86
C ALA A 119 -15.35 -3.62 -14.15
N LYS A 120 -15.69 -4.49 -15.12
CA LYS A 120 -17.09 -4.84 -15.45
C LYS A 120 -17.85 -5.44 -14.26
N SER A 121 -17.18 -6.23 -13.43
CA SER A 121 -17.81 -6.83 -12.26
C SER A 121 -18.08 -5.79 -11.17
N LEU A 122 -17.14 -4.89 -10.93
CA LEU A 122 -17.29 -3.80 -9.97
C LEU A 122 -18.41 -2.83 -10.40
N GLU A 123 -18.43 -2.43 -11.66
CA GLU A 123 -19.51 -1.61 -12.24
C GLU A 123 -20.89 -2.28 -12.09
N LYS A 124 -20.96 -3.60 -12.19
CA LYS A 124 -22.21 -4.35 -12.07
C LYS A 124 -22.71 -4.47 -10.62
N TYR A 125 -21.81 -4.73 -9.66
CA TYR A 125 -22.20 -5.12 -8.31
C TYR A 125 -21.99 -4.03 -7.24
N CYS A 126 -21.34 -2.92 -7.57
CA CYS A 126 -21.14 -1.80 -6.66
C CYS A 126 -21.95 -0.58 -7.11
N ASP A 127 -22.34 0.25 -6.17
CA ASP A 127 -23.10 1.49 -6.40
C ASP A 127 -22.17 2.69 -6.56
N PHE A 128 -21.02 2.68 -5.87
CA PHE A 128 -19.96 3.70 -5.99
C PHE A 128 -18.57 3.04 -6.05
N LEU A 129 -17.67 3.60 -6.87
CA LEU A 129 -16.30 3.14 -7.03
C LEU A 129 -15.32 4.30 -6.76
N GLY A 130 -14.63 4.26 -5.61
CA GLY A 130 -13.66 5.27 -5.19
C GLY A 130 -12.24 4.94 -5.63
N ALA A 131 -11.81 5.49 -6.77
CA ALA A 131 -10.46 5.35 -7.31
C ALA A 131 -9.49 6.26 -6.55
N ILE A 132 -8.34 5.71 -6.15
CA ILE A 132 -7.30 6.46 -5.46
C ILE A 132 -6.20 6.94 -6.41
N LEU A 133 -6.26 6.54 -7.69
CA LEU A 133 -5.39 7.03 -8.75
C LEU A 133 -6.21 7.82 -9.77
N PRO A 134 -5.77 9.01 -10.20
CA PRO A 134 -6.53 9.81 -11.17
C PRO A 134 -6.78 9.07 -12.48
N PHE A 135 -5.75 8.40 -13.03
CA PHE A 135 -5.84 7.70 -14.31
C PHE A 135 -6.69 6.42 -14.26
N GLU A 136 -6.87 5.81 -13.08
CA GLU A 136 -7.65 4.56 -12.93
C GLU A 136 -9.09 4.72 -13.38
N VAL A 137 -9.66 5.92 -13.22
CA VAL A 137 -11.05 6.24 -13.57
C VAL A 137 -11.36 5.87 -15.02
N SER A 138 -10.41 6.09 -15.94
CA SER A 138 -10.56 5.79 -17.37
C SER A 138 -10.74 4.30 -17.70
N TYR A 139 -10.36 3.40 -16.79
CA TYR A 139 -10.53 1.94 -16.96
C TYR A 139 -11.90 1.44 -16.53
N TYR A 140 -12.73 2.32 -15.97
CA TYR A 140 -14.10 2.06 -15.56
C TYR A 140 -15.05 2.90 -16.43
N GLN A 141 -16.34 2.55 -16.43
CA GLN A 141 -17.29 3.12 -17.39
C GLN A 141 -17.95 4.39 -16.87
N LYS A 142 -18.55 4.32 -15.67
CA LYS A 142 -19.44 5.39 -15.19
C LYS A 142 -19.35 5.65 -13.70
N LYS A 143 -19.14 4.60 -12.88
CA LYS A 143 -19.26 4.73 -11.41
C LYS A 143 -17.95 5.10 -10.73
N ALA A 144 -16.82 4.95 -11.41
CA ALA A 144 -15.53 5.31 -10.84
C ALA A 144 -15.39 6.82 -10.76
N GLN A 145 -14.96 7.28 -9.60
CA GLN A 145 -14.56 8.65 -9.39
C GLN A 145 -13.22 8.68 -8.69
N TYR A 146 -12.36 9.61 -9.10
CA TYR A 146 -11.17 9.93 -8.32
C TYR A 146 -11.60 10.55 -7.00
N VAL A 147 -11.21 9.92 -5.89
CA VAL A 147 -11.60 10.38 -4.54
C VAL A 147 -10.50 11.18 -3.85
N GLY A 148 -9.29 11.19 -4.39
CA GLY A 148 -8.08 11.59 -3.67
C GLY A 148 -7.25 10.36 -3.29
N HIS A 149 -6.05 10.57 -2.77
CA HIS A 149 -5.17 9.48 -2.35
C HIS A 149 -5.06 9.43 -0.82
N PRO A 150 -5.35 8.30 -0.14
CA PRO A 150 -5.39 8.23 1.33
C PRO A 150 -4.08 8.64 2.01
N LEU A 151 -2.94 8.34 1.40
CA LEU A 151 -1.63 8.78 1.93
C LEU A 151 -1.52 10.31 2.09
N LEU A 152 -2.27 11.12 1.34
CA LEU A 152 -2.28 12.57 1.54
C LEU A 152 -3.07 13.00 2.78
N ASP A 153 -3.98 12.17 3.30
CA ASP A 153 -4.58 12.37 4.62
C ASP A 153 -3.62 11.93 5.72
N GLU A 154 -2.90 10.82 5.54
CA GLU A 154 -2.05 10.22 6.56
C GLU A 154 -0.71 10.96 6.76
N ILE A 155 -0.06 11.35 5.66
CA ILE A 155 1.23 12.04 5.68
C ILE A 155 1.01 13.51 6.06
N LYS A 156 1.17 13.79 7.37
CA LYS A 156 0.95 15.12 7.94
C LYS A 156 2.06 16.13 7.64
N TYR A 157 3.26 15.66 7.33
CA TYR A 157 4.43 16.50 7.04
C TYR A 157 5.22 15.91 5.87
N TYR A 158 5.82 16.81 5.09
CA TYR A 158 6.65 16.50 3.94
C TYR A 158 7.73 17.57 3.82
N LYS A 159 8.84 17.21 3.21
CA LYS A 159 10.02 18.06 3.10
C LYS A 159 9.72 19.34 2.32
N LYS A 160 10.36 20.43 2.75
CA LYS A 160 10.34 21.74 2.08
C LYS A 160 11.69 22.10 1.46
N ASP A 161 12.73 21.38 1.84
CA ASP A 161 14.08 21.44 1.29
C ASP A 161 14.69 20.02 1.30
N ILE A 162 15.90 19.89 0.75
CA ILE A 162 16.59 18.59 0.53
C ILE A 162 17.34 18.11 1.78
N LYS A 163 17.12 18.74 2.94
CA LYS A 163 17.89 18.41 4.15
C LYS A 163 17.52 17.03 4.70
N GLY A 164 18.49 16.37 5.28
CA GLY A 164 18.33 15.12 6.00
C GLY A 164 19.66 14.70 6.63
N GLU A 165 19.60 13.95 7.72
CA GLU A 165 20.79 13.57 8.49
C GLU A 165 20.92 12.07 8.71
N THR A 166 19.92 11.31 8.25
CA THR A 166 19.84 9.87 8.48
C THR A 166 19.76 9.10 7.17
N LEU A 167 20.29 7.89 7.20
CA LEU A 167 20.04 6.87 6.19
C LEU A 167 18.97 5.92 6.72
N VAL A 168 17.86 5.81 6.01
CA VAL A 168 16.73 4.98 6.41
C VAL A 168 16.75 3.65 5.68
N PHE A 169 16.50 2.57 6.40
CA PHE A 169 16.45 1.22 5.86
C PHE A 169 15.09 0.59 6.19
N MET A 170 14.38 0.15 5.15
CA MET A 170 13.04 -0.44 5.26
C MET A 170 13.02 -1.80 4.54
N PRO A 171 13.52 -2.89 5.15
CA PRO A 171 13.75 -4.17 4.48
C PRO A 171 12.47 -4.98 4.19
N GLY A 172 11.30 -4.39 4.46
CA GLY A 172 10.00 -4.98 4.16
C GLY A 172 9.18 -5.25 5.41
N SER A 173 7.92 -5.64 5.19
CA SER A 173 6.96 -5.92 6.26
C SER A 173 6.79 -7.41 6.52
N ARG A 174 7.22 -8.26 5.56
CA ARG A 174 7.11 -9.71 5.66
C ARG A 174 8.45 -10.32 6.03
N LYS A 175 8.43 -11.38 6.84
CA LYS A 175 9.64 -12.12 7.26
C LYS A 175 10.52 -12.54 6.07
N SER A 176 9.91 -12.97 4.97
CA SER A 176 10.63 -13.37 3.76
C SER A 176 11.27 -12.21 2.99
N GLU A 177 10.72 -11.00 3.10
CA GLU A 177 11.32 -9.78 2.55
C GLU A 177 12.53 -9.40 3.39
N ILE A 178 12.33 -9.32 4.72
CA ILE A 178 13.37 -9.00 5.70
C ILE A 178 14.58 -9.94 5.53
N ALA A 179 14.35 -11.25 5.51
CA ALA A 179 15.40 -12.26 5.38
C ALA A 179 16.25 -12.11 4.09
N LYS A 180 15.69 -11.52 3.03
CA LYS A 180 16.41 -11.33 1.76
C LYS A 180 17.05 -9.94 1.63
N MET A 181 16.38 -8.90 2.15
CA MET A 181 16.78 -7.50 1.98
C MET A 181 17.73 -7.04 3.07
N PHE A 182 17.46 -7.38 4.33
CA PHE A 182 18.21 -6.87 5.46
C PHE A 182 19.72 -7.15 5.39
N PRO A 183 20.19 -8.37 5.00
CA PRO A 183 21.63 -8.62 4.86
C PRO A 183 22.32 -7.74 3.82
N LEU A 184 21.62 -7.34 2.75
CA LEU A 184 22.16 -6.42 1.74
C LEU A 184 22.25 -5.00 2.28
N PHE A 185 21.24 -4.59 3.06
CA PHE A 185 21.19 -3.27 3.69
C PHE A 185 22.27 -3.11 4.77
N VAL A 186 22.54 -4.16 5.56
CA VAL A 186 23.67 -4.20 6.50
C VAL A 186 24.99 -3.93 5.78
N LYS A 187 25.27 -4.66 4.69
CA LYS A 187 26.50 -4.48 3.91
C LYS A 187 26.63 -3.08 3.32
N ALA A 188 25.54 -2.55 2.77
CA ALA A 188 25.52 -1.18 2.24
C ALA A 188 25.79 -0.15 3.36
N ALA A 189 25.16 -0.31 4.53
CA ALA A 189 25.34 0.57 5.67
C ALA A 189 26.81 0.59 6.17
N GLN A 190 27.44 -0.58 6.29
CA GLN A 190 28.84 -0.72 6.71
C GLN A 190 29.80 -0.03 5.72
N ILE A 191 29.61 -0.23 4.41
CA ILE A 191 30.45 0.40 3.38
C ILE A 191 30.27 1.93 3.36
N LEU A 192 29.05 2.42 3.59
CA LEU A 192 28.80 3.86 3.69
C LEU A 192 29.49 4.50 4.89
N GLU A 193 29.62 3.79 6.03
CA GLU A 193 30.44 4.27 7.16
C GLU A 193 31.88 4.53 6.75
N GLN A 194 32.45 3.56 6.07
CA GLN A 194 33.88 3.52 5.76
C GLN A 194 34.24 4.62 4.77
N ASN A 195 33.33 4.96 3.86
CA ASN A 195 33.58 5.92 2.79
C ASN A 195 33.16 7.36 3.13
N GLU A 196 32.04 7.55 3.84
CA GLU A 196 31.41 8.87 4.04
C GLU A 196 31.45 9.33 5.51
N GLY A 197 32.02 8.50 6.41
CA GLY A 197 31.99 8.72 7.84
C GLY A 197 30.69 8.24 8.51
N PHE A 198 30.60 8.42 9.83
CA PHE A 198 29.45 7.98 10.60
C PHE A 198 28.21 8.82 10.26
N LYS A 199 27.20 8.19 9.65
CA LYS A 199 25.84 8.72 9.52
C LYS A 199 24.89 7.94 10.42
N ARG A 200 23.90 8.62 10.98
CA ARG A 200 22.83 7.95 11.74
C ARG A 200 22.06 7.00 10.81
N ARG A 201 21.89 5.75 11.24
CA ARG A 201 21.19 4.71 10.48
C ARG A 201 19.94 4.34 11.20
N VAL A 202 18.81 4.48 10.53
CA VAL A 202 17.51 4.17 11.11
C VAL A 202 16.91 2.96 10.40
N LEU A 203 16.65 1.90 11.14
CA LEU A 203 15.88 0.76 10.66
C LEU A 203 14.41 0.98 11.03
N VAL A 204 13.56 1.12 10.01
CA VAL A 204 12.12 1.21 10.23
C VAL A 204 11.54 -0.19 10.32
N VAL A 205 10.96 -0.49 11.48
CA VAL A 205 10.33 -1.76 11.79
C VAL A 205 8.81 -1.56 11.80
N PRO A 206 8.02 -2.41 11.11
CA PRO A 206 6.57 -2.35 11.20
C PRO A 206 6.05 -2.38 12.64
N SER A 207 5.11 -1.51 12.97
CA SER A 207 4.59 -1.34 14.34
C SER A 207 3.98 -2.61 14.94
N PHE A 208 3.46 -3.51 14.10
CA PHE A 208 2.93 -4.81 14.56
C PHE A 208 4.01 -5.81 15.01
N PHE A 209 5.29 -5.52 14.78
CA PHE A 209 6.41 -6.26 15.38
C PHE A 209 6.86 -5.67 16.73
N LYS A 210 6.26 -4.59 17.20
CA LYS A 210 6.56 -4.02 18.51
C LYS A 210 6.28 -5.07 19.60
N GLY A 211 7.28 -5.31 20.46
CA GLY A 211 7.21 -6.32 21.51
C GLY A 211 7.56 -7.75 21.08
N LEU A 212 7.91 -7.98 19.81
CA LEU A 212 8.49 -9.25 19.37
C LEU A 212 10.02 -9.23 19.54
N ASP A 213 10.62 -10.43 19.51
CA ASP A 213 12.07 -10.57 19.42
C ASP A 213 12.56 -10.16 18.02
N LEU A 214 13.09 -8.93 17.93
CA LEU A 214 13.64 -8.40 16.69
C LEU A 214 14.95 -9.09 16.29
N LYS A 215 15.73 -9.62 17.24
CA LYS A 215 16.95 -10.37 16.90
C LYS A 215 16.63 -11.66 16.17
N ALA A 216 15.53 -12.32 16.53
CA ALA A 216 15.06 -13.49 15.78
C ALA A 216 14.62 -13.15 14.33
N LEU A 217 14.26 -11.90 14.04
CA LEU A 217 13.81 -11.46 12.71
C LEU A 217 14.93 -10.88 11.86
N TYR A 218 15.81 -10.10 12.47
CA TYR A 218 16.84 -9.31 11.78
C TYR A 218 18.27 -9.83 12.03
N GLY A 219 18.48 -10.68 13.04
CA GLY A 219 19.81 -11.12 13.45
C GLY A 219 20.53 -10.11 14.35
N GLU A 220 21.80 -10.39 14.68
CA GLU A 220 22.61 -9.54 15.57
C GLU A 220 23.01 -8.21 14.94
N ASP A 221 23.10 -8.15 13.60
CA ASP A 221 23.43 -6.92 12.86
C ASP A 221 22.40 -5.81 13.02
N ILE A 222 21.23 -6.10 13.63
CA ILE A 222 20.25 -5.08 14.01
C ILE A 222 20.85 -4.01 14.93
N GLN A 223 21.89 -4.35 15.70
CA GLN A 223 22.59 -3.42 16.59
C GLN A 223 23.31 -2.29 15.86
N LEU A 224 23.50 -2.40 14.53
CA LEU A 224 24.07 -1.35 13.69
C LEU A 224 23.10 -0.19 13.40
N PHE A 225 21.83 -0.31 13.83
CA PHE A 225 20.75 0.61 13.49
C PHE A 225 20.01 1.12 14.73
N GLU A 226 19.62 2.39 14.69
CA GLU A 226 18.56 2.93 15.55
C GLU A 226 17.20 2.40 15.08
N ILE A 227 16.39 1.91 16.01
CA ILE A 227 15.07 1.34 15.69
C ILE A 227 14.00 2.41 15.72
N SER A 228 13.28 2.57 14.62
CA SER A 228 12.08 3.39 14.54
C SER A 228 10.86 2.54 14.19
N TYR A 229 9.72 2.90 14.77
CA TYR A 229 8.40 2.36 14.39
C TYR A 229 7.53 3.41 13.67
N ASP A 230 8.10 4.59 13.39
CA ASP A 230 7.42 5.70 12.72
C ASP A 230 8.07 5.92 11.35
N ALA A 231 7.48 5.32 10.32
CA ALA A 231 7.98 5.37 8.96
C ALA A 231 7.97 6.81 8.41
N HIS A 232 6.89 7.57 8.65
CA HIS A 232 6.75 8.92 8.10
C HIS A 232 7.80 9.85 8.71
N LYS A 233 8.01 9.79 10.03
CA LYS A 233 9.02 10.61 10.70
C LYS A 233 10.42 10.27 10.23
N SER A 234 10.76 8.99 10.21
CA SER A 234 12.08 8.55 9.78
C SER A 234 12.37 8.95 8.34
N LEU A 235 11.41 8.77 7.42
CA LEU A 235 11.56 9.24 6.04
C LEU A 235 11.73 10.75 5.98
N PHE A 236 10.94 11.53 6.71
CA PHE A 236 11.02 12.99 6.72
C PHE A 236 12.39 13.50 7.21
N GLU A 237 13.03 12.83 8.15
CA GLU A 237 14.36 13.17 8.67
C GLU A 237 15.52 12.62 7.81
N ALA A 238 15.22 11.71 6.88
CA ALA A 238 16.22 11.02 6.08
C ALA A 238 16.78 11.87 4.95
N GLU A 239 18.07 11.72 4.68
CA GLU A 239 18.73 12.20 3.47
C GLU A 239 18.46 11.25 2.30
N PHE A 240 18.43 9.95 2.58
CA PHE A 240 18.20 8.90 1.60
C PHE A 240 17.63 7.65 2.26
N ALA A 241 16.82 6.88 1.53
CA ALA A 241 16.24 5.64 2.02
C ALA A 241 16.50 4.42 1.10
N PHE A 242 16.68 3.26 1.72
CA PHE A 242 16.77 1.96 1.07
C PHE A 242 15.48 1.19 1.39
N ILE A 243 14.61 1.02 0.39
CA ILE A 243 13.23 0.62 0.63
C ILE A 243 12.92 -0.69 -0.12
N CYS A 244 12.43 -1.69 0.61
CA CYS A 244 11.82 -2.86 0.00
C CYS A 244 10.52 -2.48 -0.69
N SER A 245 10.27 -3.02 -1.90
CA SER A 245 9.05 -2.73 -2.67
C SER A 245 7.76 -2.82 -1.84
N GLY A 246 6.86 -1.85 -2.04
CA GLY A 246 5.60 -1.72 -1.31
C GLY A 246 5.10 -0.26 -1.23
N THR A 247 4.10 -0.02 -0.39
CA THR A 247 3.51 1.32 -0.17
C THR A 247 4.54 2.34 0.33
N ALA A 248 5.57 1.90 1.06
CA ALA A 248 6.66 2.73 1.58
C ALA A 248 7.40 3.52 0.47
N THR A 249 7.41 3.02 -0.76
CA THR A 249 8.02 3.72 -1.90
C THR A 249 7.23 4.98 -2.27
N LEU A 250 5.89 4.89 -2.27
CA LEU A 250 5.04 6.04 -2.50
C LEU A 250 5.02 6.98 -1.29
N GLU A 251 5.08 6.46 -0.06
CA GLU A 251 5.22 7.29 1.14
C GLU A 251 6.49 8.15 1.09
N ALA A 252 7.64 7.54 0.77
CA ALA A 252 8.90 8.26 0.60
C ALA A 252 8.83 9.32 -0.51
N ALA A 253 8.24 8.96 -1.65
CA ALA A 253 8.03 9.87 -2.77
C ALA A 253 7.11 11.05 -2.41
N LEU A 254 6.06 10.85 -1.60
CA LEU A 254 5.15 11.92 -1.19
C LEU A 254 5.67 12.77 -0.03
N ILE A 255 6.60 12.23 0.76
CA ILE A 255 7.35 12.97 1.80
C ILE A 255 8.48 13.79 1.18
N GLY A 256 9.03 13.37 0.04
CA GLY A 256 10.15 14.03 -0.64
C GLY A 256 11.52 13.46 -0.31
N THR A 257 11.57 12.22 0.18
CA THR A 257 12.81 11.56 0.58
C THR A 257 13.37 10.74 -0.58
N PRO A 258 14.54 11.08 -1.14
CA PRO A 258 15.16 10.28 -2.19
C PRO A 258 15.41 8.84 -1.73
N PHE A 259 15.19 7.87 -2.60
CA PHE A 259 15.34 6.46 -2.22
C PHE A 259 15.71 5.56 -3.38
N VAL A 260 16.15 4.34 -3.05
CA VAL A 260 16.25 3.22 -3.99
C VAL A 260 15.26 2.13 -3.59
N LEU A 261 14.52 1.61 -4.57
CA LEU A 261 13.69 0.43 -4.38
C LEU A 261 14.56 -0.81 -4.58
N ALA A 262 14.57 -1.70 -3.59
CA ALA A 262 15.24 -3.00 -3.66
C ALA A 262 14.22 -4.12 -3.52
N TYR A 263 14.24 -5.12 -4.40
CA TYR A 263 13.35 -6.27 -4.21
C TYR A 263 13.89 -7.57 -4.79
N ARG A 264 13.71 -8.66 -4.03
CA ARG A 264 14.02 -10.03 -4.47
C ARG A 264 12.83 -10.96 -4.24
N ALA A 265 12.10 -11.23 -5.32
CA ALA A 265 11.06 -12.25 -5.34
C ALA A 265 11.68 -13.66 -5.27
N LYS A 266 10.86 -14.70 -5.11
CA LYS A 266 11.31 -16.06 -5.42
C LYS A 266 11.37 -16.19 -6.95
N THR A 267 12.37 -16.89 -7.49
CA THR A 267 12.61 -16.96 -8.94
C THR A 267 11.39 -17.44 -9.72
N MET A 268 10.69 -18.46 -9.23
CA MET A 268 9.47 -18.98 -9.85
C MET A 268 8.31 -17.98 -9.82
N ASP A 269 8.11 -17.31 -8.68
CA ASP A 269 7.08 -16.26 -8.54
C ASP A 269 7.37 -15.08 -9.48
N PHE A 270 8.64 -14.71 -9.64
CA PHE A 270 9.07 -13.65 -10.56
C PHE A 270 8.82 -14.01 -12.02
N LEU A 271 9.14 -15.24 -12.43
CA LEU A 271 8.90 -15.71 -13.80
C LEU A 271 7.40 -15.72 -14.12
N ILE A 272 6.58 -16.22 -13.20
CA ILE A 272 5.11 -16.20 -13.35
C ILE A 272 4.60 -14.76 -13.41
N ALA A 273 5.07 -13.89 -12.52
CA ALA A 273 4.67 -12.48 -12.52
C ALA A 273 5.03 -11.80 -13.85
N ARG A 274 6.25 -12.00 -14.37
CA ARG A 274 6.70 -11.42 -15.65
C ARG A 274 5.94 -11.96 -16.86
N MET A 275 5.46 -13.21 -16.81
CA MET A 275 4.62 -13.78 -17.87
C MET A 275 3.19 -13.24 -17.84
N LEU A 276 2.68 -12.87 -16.67
CA LEU A 276 1.30 -12.41 -16.50
C LEU A 276 1.16 -10.89 -16.55
N VAL A 277 2.22 -10.16 -16.17
CA VAL A 277 2.23 -8.71 -16.00
C VAL A 277 3.39 -8.14 -16.78
N ASN A 278 3.07 -7.37 -17.83
CA ASN A 278 4.05 -6.64 -18.62
C ASN A 278 4.18 -5.23 -18.05
N LEU A 279 5.13 -5.03 -17.12
CA LEU A 279 5.46 -3.73 -16.53
C LEU A 279 6.99 -3.56 -16.52
N HIS A 280 7.45 -2.36 -16.86
CA HIS A 280 8.84 -1.91 -16.71
C HIS A 280 9.15 -1.58 -15.23
N TYR A 281 8.19 -0.96 -14.54
CA TYR A 281 8.31 -0.57 -13.13
C TYR A 281 7.29 -1.32 -12.25
N ILE A 282 7.73 -1.74 -11.06
CA ILE A 282 6.86 -2.36 -10.05
C ILE A 282 6.59 -1.43 -8.86
N GLY A 283 7.41 -0.40 -8.67
CA GLY A 283 7.24 0.59 -7.61
C GLY A 283 6.07 1.52 -7.93
N LEU A 284 5.17 1.70 -6.95
CA LEU A 284 4.00 2.57 -7.12
C LEU A 284 4.40 4.01 -7.45
N ALA A 285 5.50 4.50 -6.87
CA ALA A 285 5.99 5.85 -7.15
C ALA A 285 6.36 6.04 -8.63
N ASN A 286 7.13 5.14 -9.25
CA ASN A 286 7.46 5.22 -10.67
C ASN A 286 6.25 4.98 -11.57
N ILE A 287 5.35 4.05 -11.22
CA ILE A 287 4.09 3.83 -11.96
C ILE A 287 3.29 5.13 -12.04
N PHE A 288 3.20 5.87 -10.94
CA PHE A 288 2.43 7.13 -10.89
C PHE A 288 3.19 8.25 -11.59
N TYR A 289 4.52 8.23 -11.50
CA TYR A 289 5.37 9.16 -12.21
C TYR A 289 5.26 9.01 -13.73
N ASN A 290 5.12 7.79 -14.26
CA ASN A 290 4.77 7.57 -15.67
C ASN A 290 3.45 8.25 -16.01
N ALA A 291 2.40 8.01 -15.19
CA ALA A 291 1.09 8.60 -15.41
C ALA A 291 1.11 10.14 -15.37
N LEU A 292 1.93 10.72 -14.49
CA LEU A 292 2.15 12.16 -14.37
C LEU A 292 2.82 12.74 -15.62
N ASN A 293 3.70 11.99 -16.28
CA ASN A 293 4.39 12.39 -17.50
C ASN A 293 3.66 11.95 -18.77
N ASP A 294 2.35 11.68 -18.67
CA ASP A 294 1.49 11.24 -19.79
C ASP A 294 1.96 9.94 -20.47
N GLU A 295 2.73 9.12 -19.76
CA GLU A 295 3.16 7.80 -20.20
C GLU A 295 2.21 6.71 -19.70
N THR A 296 2.28 5.52 -20.29
CA THR A 296 1.48 4.38 -19.83
C THR A 296 1.95 3.95 -18.44
N PRO A 297 1.09 3.93 -17.40
CA PRO A 297 1.50 3.64 -16.03
C PRO A 297 2.24 2.31 -15.90
N GLY A 298 3.48 2.37 -15.41
CA GLY A 298 4.37 1.22 -15.22
C GLY A 298 4.97 0.63 -16.49
N LEU A 299 4.71 1.20 -17.67
CA LEU A 299 5.30 0.86 -18.96
C LEU A 299 6.04 2.05 -19.61
N GLY A 300 6.06 3.19 -18.93
CA GLY A 300 6.78 4.38 -19.37
C GLY A 300 8.28 4.24 -19.17
N GLU A 301 9.02 5.22 -19.69
CA GLU A 301 10.47 5.32 -19.53
C GLU A 301 10.84 6.25 -18.37
N SER A 302 9.98 7.23 -18.06
CA SER A 302 10.22 8.17 -16.97
C SER A 302 10.43 7.46 -15.63
N GLN A 303 11.43 7.92 -14.88
CA GLN A 303 11.83 7.31 -13.62
C GLN A 303 12.01 8.38 -12.56
N LEU A 304 11.31 8.25 -11.44
CA LEU A 304 11.51 9.08 -10.26
C LEU A 304 12.65 8.54 -9.39
N HIS A 305 12.75 7.21 -9.27
CA HIS A 305 13.80 6.56 -8.48
C HIS A 305 14.28 5.24 -9.09
N PRO A 306 15.54 4.82 -8.82
CA PRO A 306 16.03 3.52 -9.24
C PRO A 306 15.23 2.35 -8.65
N GLU A 307 14.99 1.31 -9.46
CA GLU A 307 14.42 0.02 -9.04
C GLU A 307 15.41 -1.12 -9.28
N LEU A 308 15.97 -1.66 -8.20
CA LEU A 308 16.91 -2.78 -8.22
C LEU A 308 16.17 -4.08 -7.91
N ILE A 309 15.81 -4.79 -8.97
CA ILE A 309 14.98 -6.00 -8.89
C ILE A 309 15.77 -7.22 -9.33
N GLN A 310 15.68 -8.30 -8.57
CA GLN A 310 16.26 -9.60 -8.89
C GLN A 310 17.77 -9.55 -9.20
N HIS A 311 18.16 -9.61 -10.47
CA HIS A 311 19.55 -9.68 -10.93
C HIS A 311 20.25 -8.31 -10.91
N PHE A 312 19.49 -7.21 -10.96
CA PHE A 312 20.02 -5.86 -10.77
C PHE A 312 20.26 -5.52 -9.29
N LEU A 313 19.76 -6.34 -8.36
CA LEU A 313 19.92 -6.11 -6.94
C LEU A 313 21.26 -6.65 -6.44
N SER A 314 22.20 -5.73 -6.20
CA SER A 314 23.47 -5.97 -5.51
C SER A 314 23.78 -4.85 -4.52
N VAL A 315 24.79 -5.05 -3.66
CA VAL A 315 25.24 -4.00 -2.73
C VAL A 315 25.81 -2.81 -3.50
N GLU A 316 26.58 -3.08 -4.55
CA GLU A 316 27.15 -2.08 -5.44
C GLU A 316 26.07 -1.26 -6.12
N GLY A 317 24.99 -1.91 -6.57
CA GLY A 317 23.82 -1.22 -7.14
C GLY A 317 23.15 -0.28 -6.13
N LEU A 318 22.98 -0.72 -4.88
CA LEU A 318 22.42 0.13 -3.81
C LEU A 318 23.31 1.35 -3.55
N LEU A 319 24.62 1.15 -3.46
CA LEU A 319 25.59 2.22 -3.24
C LEU A 319 25.65 3.18 -4.43
N LYS A 320 25.59 2.66 -5.66
CA LYS A 320 25.54 3.47 -6.88
C LYS A 320 24.29 4.34 -6.90
N ALA A 321 23.13 3.76 -6.61
CA ALA A 321 21.86 4.50 -6.54
C ALA A 321 21.90 5.62 -5.47
N TYR A 322 22.52 5.38 -4.31
CA TYR A 322 22.71 6.41 -3.29
C TYR A 322 23.64 7.54 -3.76
N LYS A 323 24.76 7.21 -4.41
CA LYS A 323 25.78 8.18 -4.84
C LYS A 323 25.33 9.03 -6.03
N GLU A 324 24.66 8.41 -6.99
CA GLU A 324 24.30 9.03 -8.27
C GLU A 324 22.90 9.68 -8.26
N MET A 325 22.14 9.56 -7.17
CA MET A 325 20.83 10.20 -7.07
C MET A 325 20.95 11.72 -7.18
N ASP A 326 20.36 12.28 -8.24
CA ASP A 326 20.11 13.71 -8.35
C ASP A 326 18.99 14.10 -7.37
N ARG A 327 19.40 14.50 -6.16
CA ARG A 327 18.47 14.83 -5.06
C ARG A 327 17.66 16.10 -5.35
N GLU A 328 18.19 17.03 -6.13
CA GLU A 328 17.48 18.27 -6.50
C GLU A 328 16.36 17.99 -7.48
N CYS A 329 16.69 17.25 -8.56
CA CYS A 329 15.70 16.80 -9.52
C CYS A 329 14.63 15.93 -8.86
N TYR A 330 15.06 14.94 -8.05
CA TYR A 330 14.14 14.07 -7.30
C TYR A 330 13.15 14.88 -6.46
N PHE A 331 13.64 15.84 -5.68
CA PHE A 331 12.79 16.61 -4.78
C PHE A 331 11.75 17.45 -5.54
N LYS A 332 12.16 18.10 -6.64
CA LYS A 332 11.23 18.85 -7.50
C LYS A 332 10.14 17.94 -8.08
N GLU A 333 10.52 16.76 -8.59
CA GLU A 333 9.59 15.82 -9.22
C GLU A 333 8.68 15.11 -8.20
N SER A 334 9.18 14.88 -6.99
CA SER A 334 8.38 14.44 -5.84
C SER A 334 7.26 15.43 -5.51
N LEU A 335 7.54 16.74 -5.51
CA LEU A 335 6.52 17.77 -5.30
C LEU A 335 5.46 17.76 -6.41
N ARG A 336 5.87 17.62 -7.68
CA ARG A 336 4.93 17.45 -8.81
C ARG A 336 4.05 16.21 -8.64
N LEU A 337 4.61 15.09 -8.19
CA LEU A 337 3.84 13.87 -7.90
C LEU A 337 2.82 14.10 -6.78
N ARG A 338 3.20 14.84 -5.72
CA ARG A 338 2.28 15.19 -4.64
C ARG A 338 1.14 16.09 -5.14
N GLU A 339 1.45 17.09 -5.96
CA GLU A 339 0.46 18.00 -6.58
C GLU A 339 -0.49 17.26 -7.52
N TYR A 340 0.00 16.28 -8.27
CA TYR A 340 -0.79 15.43 -9.15
C TYR A 340 -1.91 14.68 -8.40
N LEU A 341 -1.64 14.22 -7.18
CA LEU A 341 -2.63 13.57 -6.34
C LEU A 341 -3.62 14.56 -5.70
N LYS A 342 -3.32 15.86 -5.66
CA LYS A 342 -4.18 16.98 -5.22
C LYS A 342 -4.59 16.95 -3.75
N HIS A 343 -5.34 15.94 -3.31
CA HIS A 343 -5.96 15.90 -1.98
C HIS A 343 -6.10 14.46 -1.45
N GLY A 344 -6.29 14.37 -0.13
CA GLY A 344 -6.67 13.13 0.53
C GLY A 344 -8.07 12.63 0.14
N SER A 345 -8.34 11.36 0.39
CA SER A 345 -9.59 10.69 0.01
C SER A 345 -10.67 10.73 1.07
N THR A 346 -10.30 10.95 2.33
CA THR A 346 -11.13 10.72 3.51
C THR A 346 -12.42 11.53 3.46
N ARG A 347 -12.33 12.84 3.22
CA ARG A 347 -13.50 13.73 3.18
C ARG A 347 -14.49 13.33 2.08
N LYS A 348 -13.99 13.00 0.88
CA LYS A 348 -14.85 12.62 -0.24
C LYS A 348 -15.52 11.27 0.00
N ILE A 349 -14.79 10.29 0.51
CA ILE A 349 -15.38 8.98 0.87
C ILE A 349 -16.44 9.13 1.97
N ALA A 350 -16.19 9.93 3.01
CA ALA A 350 -17.16 10.18 4.07
C ALA A 350 -18.47 10.81 3.53
N ASN A 351 -18.36 11.80 2.64
CA ASN A 351 -19.52 12.43 2.01
C ASN A 351 -20.31 11.43 1.16
N GLU A 352 -19.63 10.60 0.36
CA GLU A 352 -20.28 9.59 -0.47
C GLU A 352 -20.93 8.48 0.36
N MET A 353 -20.36 8.13 1.52
CA MET A 353 -21.00 7.23 2.47
C MET A 353 -22.29 7.84 3.03
N ALA A 354 -22.25 9.10 3.46
CA ALA A 354 -23.43 9.80 3.96
C ALA A 354 -24.53 9.92 2.88
N PHE A 355 -24.15 10.21 1.63
CA PHE A 355 -25.06 10.25 0.49
C PHE A 355 -25.72 8.88 0.23
N LEU A 356 -24.94 7.79 0.20
CA LEU A 356 -25.48 6.44 0.00
C LEU A 356 -26.42 5.99 1.13
N LEU A 357 -26.25 6.52 2.33
CA LEU A 357 -27.08 6.28 3.51
C LEU A 357 -28.28 7.24 3.62
N ASN A 358 -28.43 8.20 2.69
CA ASN A 358 -29.43 9.28 2.75
C ASN A 358 -29.37 10.08 4.06
N LEU A 359 -28.17 10.44 4.51
CA LEU A 359 -27.93 11.21 5.74
C LEU A 359 -27.62 12.70 5.47
N THR A 360 -27.58 13.11 4.20
CA THR A 360 -27.24 14.45 3.71
C THR A 360 -28.46 15.28 3.38
#